data_AF-A0A1E4ZVE0-F1
#
_entry.id   AF-A0A1E4ZVE0-F1
#
_cell.length_a   1.000
_cell.length_b   1.000
_cell.length_c   1.000
_cell.angle_alpha   90.00
_cell.angle_beta   90.00
_cell.angle_gamma   90.00
#
_symmetry.space_group_name_H-M   'P 1'
#
loop_
_entity.id
_entity.type
_entity.pdbx_description
1 polymer ?
#
loop_
_entity_poly.entity_id
_entity_poly.type
_entity_poly.pdbx_seq_one_letter_code
_entity_poly.pdbx_strand_id
1 'polypeptide(L)'
;MKPLDNILYKIFVILGIYCGAVGHTNAQENKKMNTNIAGVYNITQGHSPEGGQQLFVFEDHSYALAYFGGINVGSWYLEDNVVYFKSSQEPEFVVYSKQRKDRKKRKIIFRLNDKKRVFIDIDNNQKFQPIFNSNANCFGPNYSVDIKKSATSIRLGKAEAKTLKTSKDQNNIRVFEYKIPEEHNDIIIMNLSEEYSTSNEFKAVLKNKQLFLGEDSRGVSKKEFSSIKNEEVDYIKSYCKVSLFPEILEYGHEFFPIPNEEKHNPDDFIAFQKINITLNKDVFNFDKSEEPLFTANCDK
;
A
#
# COMPACT_ATOMS: atom_id res chain seq x y z
N MET A 1 5.19 33.57 -32.32
CA MET A 1 4.74 34.53 -31.28
C MET A 1 5.02 33.89 -29.93
N LYS A 2 5.53 34.68 -28.98
CA LYS A 2 6.41 34.31 -27.85
C LYS A 2 5.85 33.31 -26.82
N PRO A 3 6.75 32.60 -26.09
CA PRO A 3 6.42 31.83 -24.90
C PRO A 3 6.29 32.74 -23.67
N LEU A 4 5.59 32.28 -22.63
CA LEU A 4 5.53 32.96 -21.34
C LEU A 4 6.03 32.00 -20.26
N ASP A 5 7.18 32.37 -19.73
CA ASP A 5 7.87 31.82 -18.57
C ASP A 5 7.16 32.15 -17.24
N ASN A 6 7.55 31.36 -16.22
CA ASN A 6 7.65 31.68 -14.80
C ASN A 6 6.36 31.83 -13.96
N ILE A 7 6.27 31.00 -12.91
CA ILE A 7 6.30 31.45 -11.51
C ILE A 7 6.86 30.33 -10.61
N LEU A 8 7.96 30.66 -9.93
CA LEU A 8 8.55 29.95 -8.80
C LEU A 8 7.65 30.02 -7.56
N TYR A 9 7.60 28.95 -6.77
CA TYR A 9 7.60 29.09 -5.31
C TYR A 9 8.58 28.09 -4.66
N LYS A 10 9.54 28.66 -3.95
CA LYS A 10 10.50 27.99 -3.05
C LYS A 10 9.77 27.54 -1.79
N ILE A 11 9.99 26.30 -1.35
CA ILE A 11 9.91 25.95 0.07
C ILE A 11 11.25 25.31 0.46
N PHE A 12 11.95 26.02 1.35
CA PHE A 12 13.06 25.54 2.14
C PHE A 12 12.52 24.61 3.23
N VAL A 13 13.06 23.40 3.35
CA VAL A 13 13.16 22.73 4.66
C VAL A 13 14.61 22.30 4.85
N ILE A 14 15.26 23.02 5.75
CA ILE A 14 16.55 22.70 6.35
C ILE A 14 16.28 21.64 7.42
N LEU A 15 16.94 20.50 7.35
CA LEU A 15 17.24 19.68 8.52
C LEU A 15 18.61 19.03 8.28
N GLY A 16 19.63 19.75 8.73
CA GLY A 16 21.00 19.26 8.83
C GLY A 16 21.29 18.73 10.23
N ILE A 17 22.02 17.60 10.21
CA ILE A 17 23.10 17.22 11.12
C ILE A 17 22.68 16.60 12.47
N TYR A 18 22.97 15.30 12.63
CA TYR A 18 23.95 14.85 13.63
C TYR A 18 24.74 13.67 13.10
N CYS A 19 25.98 13.96 12.69
CA CYS A 19 27.01 13.00 12.38
C CYS A 19 27.77 12.74 13.68
N GLY A 20 27.66 11.54 14.24
CA GLY A 20 28.41 11.10 15.41
C GLY A 20 29.44 10.06 14.98
N ALA A 21 30.66 10.51 14.71
CA ALA A 21 31.82 9.64 14.57
C ALA A 21 32.47 9.45 15.95
N VAL A 22 32.56 8.20 16.41
CA VAL A 22 33.57 7.78 17.39
C VAL A 22 34.22 6.53 16.82
N GLY A 23 35.50 6.66 16.44
CA GLY A 23 36.30 5.56 15.98
C GLY A 23 36.81 4.73 17.15
N HIS A 24 36.75 3.40 16.98
CA HIS A 24 37.78 2.52 17.48
C HIS A 24 38.17 1.55 16.38
N THR A 25 39.44 1.65 16.02
CA THR A 25 40.18 0.82 15.08
C THR A 25 40.27 -0.62 15.56
N ASN A 26 39.78 -1.55 14.76
CA ASN A 26 40.43 -2.85 14.54
C ASN A 26 40.38 -3.12 13.04
N ALA A 27 41.52 -2.94 12.40
CA ALA A 27 41.74 -3.30 11.01
C ALA A 27 41.75 -4.83 10.90
N GLN A 28 40.58 -5.41 10.63
CA GLN A 28 40.52 -6.57 9.76
C GLN A 28 40.35 -6.05 8.35
N GLU A 29 41.27 -6.40 7.47
CA GLU A 29 41.15 -6.22 6.03
C GLU A 29 39.89 -6.96 5.56
N ASN A 30 38.74 -6.28 5.65
CA ASN A 30 37.53 -6.69 4.97
C ASN A 30 37.80 -6.56 3.48
N LYS A 31 38.27 -7.65 2.90
CA LYS A 31 38.22 -7.94 1.47
C LYS A 31 36.82 -7.56 1.02
N LYS A 32 36.69 -6.35 0.45
CA LYS A 32 35.45 -5.78 -0.05
C LYS A 32 35.01 -6.69 -1.19
N MET A 33 34.28 -7.75 -0.84
CA MET A 33 33.80 -8.74 -1.78
C MET A 33 32.86 -7.93 -2.68
N ASN A 34 33.26 -7.75 -3.94
CA ASN A 34 32.42 -7.14 -4.95
C ASN A 34 31.31 -8.15 -5.29
N THR A 35 30.39 -8.35 -4.35
CA THR A 35 29.25 -9.27 -4.43
C THR A 35 28.14 -8.56 -5.18
N ASN A 36 28.42 -8.24 -6.45
CA ASN A 36 27.37 -7.77 -7.34
C ASN A 36 26.38 -8.92 -7.58
N ILE A 37 25.31 -8.94 -6.78
CA ILE A 37 24.18 -9.85 -6.91
C ILE A 37 23.11 -9.30 -7.86
N ALA A 38 23.31 -8.12 -8.45
CA ALA A 38 22.36 -7.57 -9.39
C ALA A 38 22.29 -8.43 -10.65
N GLY A 39 21.05 -8.74 -11.05
CA GLY A 39 20.76 -9.64 -12.14
C GLY A 39 19.39 -10.30 -12.01
N VAL A 40 19.17 -11.32 -12.82
CA VAL A 40 17.91 -12.05 -12.92
C VAL A 40 18.12 -13.49 -12.46
N TYR A 41 17.21 -13.97 -11.62
CA TYR A 41 17.24 -15.30 -11.03
C TYR A 41 15.94 -16.02 -11.38
N ASN A 42 16.03 -17.12 -12.11
CA ASN A 42 14.87 -17.95 -12.44
C ASN A 42 14.62 -18.93 -11.28
N ILE A 43 13.65 -18.61 -10.45
CA ILE A 43 13.24 -19.40 -9.29
C ILE A 43 12.19 -20.41 -9.78
N THR A 44 12.64 -21.57 -10.24
CA THR A 44 11.73 -22.67 -10.60
C THR A 44 11.59 -23.61 -9.41
N GLN A 45 10.45 -23.57 -8.72
CA GLN A 45 10.09 -24.60 -7.74
C GLN A 45 9.30 -25.72 -8.44
N GLY A 46 9.98 -26.82 -8.75
CA GLY A 46 9.34 -28.07 -9.18
C GLY A 46 8.67 -28.06 -10.56
N HIS A 47 7.84 -29.07 -10.80
CA HIS A 47 7.05 -29.28 -12.03
C HIS A 47 5.67 -28.62 -11.95
N SER A 48 5.55 -27.43 -11.33
CA SER A 48 4.26 -26.74 -11.36
C SER A 48 3.96 -26.24 -12.78
N PRO A 49 2.76 -26.53 -13.34
CA PRO A 49 2.33 -26.06 -14.65
C PRO A 49 2.04 -24.54 -14.67
N GLU A 50 2.00 -23.88 -13.50
CA GLU A 50 1.64 -22.46 -13.37
C GLU A 50 2.76 -21.48 -13.79
N GLY A 51 3.95 -21.98 -14.12
CA GLY A 51 5.09 -21.17 -14.54
C GLY A 51 6.08 -20.87 -13.39
N GLY A 52 7.34 -20.65 -13.74
CA GLY A 52 8.39 -20.31 -12.77
C GLY A 52 8.31 -18.85 -12.30
N GLN A 53 8.87 -18.57 -11.13
CA GLN A 53 9.03 -17.20 -10.62
C GLN A 53 10.35 -16.62 -11.14
N GLN A 54 10.39 -15.29 -11.32
CA GLN A 54 11.62 -14.58 -11.69
C GLN A 54 11.90 -13.47 -10.69
N LEU A 55 13.08 -13.51 -10.09
CA LEU A 55 13.57 -12.49 -9.18
C LEU A 55 14.57 -11.59 -9.91
N PHE A 56 14.25 -10.31 -9.98
CA PHE A 56 15.08 -9.24 -10.51
C PHE A 56 15.68 -8.50 -9.32
N VAL A 57 17.01 -8.41 -9.26
CA VAL A 57 17.74 -7.72 -8.20
C VAL A 57 18.50 -6.56 -8.84
N PHE A 58 18.17 -5.32 -8.47
CA PHE A 58 18.72 -4.12 -9.09
C PHE A 58 19.84 -3.50 -8.24
N GLU A 59 20.74 -2.77 -8.89
CA GLU A 59 21.86 -2.08 -8.22
C GLU A 59 21.42 -0.95 -7.29
N ASP A 60 20.23 -0.38 -7.52
CA ASP A 60 19.60 0.66 -6.68
C ASP A 60 18.92 0.10 -5.42
N HIS A 61 19.23 -1.16 -5.06
CA HIS A 61 18.74 -1.85 -3.87
C HIS A 61 17.23 -2.15 -3.91
N SER A 62 16.61 -2.06 -5.08
CA SER A 62 15.25 -2.56 -5.32
C SER A 62 15.26 -4.00 -5.85
N TYR A 63 14.15 -4.72 -5.64
CA TYR A 63 13.91 -6.01 -6.28
C TYR A 63 12.47 -6.10 -6.81
N ALA A 64 12.28 -7.00 -7.77
CA ALA A 64 10.97 -7.45 -8.20
C ALA A 64 10.94 -8.99 -8.28
N LEU A 65 9.92 -9.60 -7.70
CA LEU A 65 9.60 -11.01 -7.82
C LEU A 65 8.35 -11.15 -8.68
N ALA A 66 8.54 -11.46 -9.95
CA ALA A 66 7.46 -11.70 -10.90
C ALA A 66 7.00 -13.17 -10.83
N TYR A 67 5.69 -13.38 -10.85
CA TYR A 67 5.04 -14.68 -10.82
C TYR A 67 3.75 -14.65 -11.65
N PHE A 68 3.12 -15.80 -11.86
CA PHE A 68 1.85 -15.85 -12.58
C PHE A 68 0.77 -15.05 -11.84
N GLY A 69 0.31 -13.97 -12.47
CA GLY A 69 -0.73 -13.10 -11.91
C GLY A 69 -0.23 -11.91 -11.09
N GLY A 70 1.08 -11.65 -11.00
CA GLY A 70 1.54 -10.45 -10.30
C GLY A 70 3.05 -10.23 -10.22
N ILE A 71 3.42 -9.10 -9.61
CA ILE A 71 4.79 -8.72 -9.28
C ILE A 71 4.81 -8.23 -7.84
N ASN A 72 5.64 -8.83 -7.01
CA ASN A 72 5.96 -8.32 -5.68
C ASN A 72 7.24 -7.49 -5.76
N VAL A 73 7.18 -6.23 -5.37
CA VAL A 73 8.34 -5.32 -5.40
C VAL A 73 8.79 -4.98 -3.98
N GLY A 74 10.05 -4.60 -3.83
CA GLY A 74 10.58 -4.20 -2.53
C GLY A 74 12.03 -3.76 -2.58
N SER A 75 12.67 -3.81 -1.43
CA SER A 75 14.08 -3.48 -1.24
C SER A 75 14.89 -4.68 -0.81
N TRP A 76 16.20 -4.64 -1.02
CA TRP A 76 17.11 -5.67 -0.54
C TRP A 76 18.36 -5.07 0.09
N TYR A 77 18.98 -5.82 1.00
CA TYR A 77 20.30 -5.54 1.53
C TYR A 77 21.09 -6.85 1.72
N LEU A 78 22.41 -6.74 1.78
CA LEU A 78 23.32 -7.87 1.97
C LEU A 78 24.07 -7.68 3.29
N GLU A 79 24.02 -8.70 4.15
CA GLU A 79 24.81 -8.79 5.37
C GLU A 79 25.57 -10.13 5.33
N ASP A 80 26.90 -10.07 5.42
CA ASP A 80 27.80 -11.19 5.17
C ASP A 80 27.52 -11.89 3.83
N ASN A 81 26.93 -13.08 3.89
CA ASN A 81 26.53 -13.90 2.75
C ASN A 81 25.01 -14.11 2.70
N VAL A 82 24.23 -13.31 3.43
CA VAL A 82 22.77 -13.42 3.45
C VAL A 82 22.17 -12.16 2.82
N VAL A 83 21.40 -12.37 1.75
CA VAL A 83 20.61 -11.33 1.09
C VAL A 83 19.24 -11.32 1.73
N TYR A 84 18.84 -10.18 2.26
CA TYR A 84 17.53 -9.96 2.86
C TYR A 84 16.69 -9.16 1.87
N PHE A 85 15.50 -9.66 1.58
CA PHE A 85 14.52 -9.03 0.72
C PHE A 85 13.32 -8.62 1.57
N LYS A 86 12.87 -7.39 1.41
CA LYS A 86 11.75 -6.81 2.15
C LYS A 86 10.77 -6.18 1.19
N SER A 87 9.55 -6.71 1.12
CA SER A 87 8.52 -6.20 0.23
C SER A 87 8.12 -4.77 0.61
N SER A 88 7.84 -3.97 -0.43
CA SER A 88 7.16 -2.70 -0.27
C SER A 88 5.81 -2.93 0.41
N GLN A 89 5.38 -1.95 1.20
CA GLN A 89 4.14 -1.99 1.95
C GLN A 89 3.28 -0.82 1.48
N GLU A 90 2.06 -1.13 1.06
CA GLU A 90 1.06 -0.11 0.78
C GLU A 90 0.31 0.28 2.06
N PRO A 91 -0.24 1.51 2.16
CA PRO A 91 -1.05 1.88 3.29
C PRO A 91 -2.27 0.98 3.44
N GLU A 92 -2.59 0.60 4.67
CA GLU A 92 -3.74 -0.27 4.98
C GLU A 92 -5.07 0.39 4.59
N PHE A 93 -5.15 1.71 4.78
CA PHE A 93 -6.22 2.55 4.25
C PHE A 93 -5.65 3.66 3.38
N VAL A 94 -6.35 3.93 2.28
CA VAL A 94 -6.10 5.08 1.43
C VAL A 94 -7.39 5.87 1.29
N VAL A 95 -7.30 7.17 1.55
CA VAL A 95 -8.42 8.09 1.43
C VAL A 95 -8.11 9.08 0.32
N TYR A 96 -9.04 9.20 -0.61
CA TYR A 96 -9.02 10.20 -1.67
C TYR A 96 -10.17 11.17 -1.48
N SER A 97 -10.01 12.40 -1.92
CA SER A 97 -11.10 13.36 -1.92
C SER A 97 -11.02 14.36 -3.06
N LYS A 98 -12.16 14.93 -3.42
CA LYS A 98 -12.25 16.06 -4.34
C LYS A 98 -13.38 17.00 -3.95
N GLN A 99 -13.31 18.20 -4.50
CA GLN A 99 -14.42 19.14 -4.53
C GLN A 99 -15.31 18.86 -5.75
N ARG A 100 -16.62 18.77 -5.52
CA ARG A 100 -17.67 18.82 -6.54
C ARG A 100 -18.56 20.03 -6.31
N LYS A 101 -18.80 20.83 -7.34
CA LYS A 101 -19.55 22.09 -7.18
C LYS A 101 -21.05 21.86 -7.01
N ASP A 102 -21.55 20.77 -7.58
CA ASP A 102 -22.96 20.39 -7.59
C ASP A 102 -23.47 19.82 -6.25
N ARG A 103 -22.59 19.43 -5.33
CA ARG A 103 -22.98 18.68 -4.12
C ARG A 103 -22.95 19.50 -2.83
N LYS A 104 -24.08 19.49 -2.10
CA LYS A 104 -24.24 20.18 -0.80
C LYS A 104 -23.81 19.35 0.40
N LYS A 105 -23.87 18.01 0.31
CA LYS A 105 -23.44 17.08 1.37
C LYS A 105 -22.07 16.50 1.04
N ARG A 106 -21.39 15.96 2.05
CA ARG A 106 -20.20 15.11 1.83
C ARG A 106 -20.68 13.70 1.53
N LYS A 107 -20.15 13.06 0.49
CA LYS A 107 -20.39 11.65 0.18
C LYS A 107 -19.12 10.87 0.47
N ILE A 108 -19.24 9.74 1.16
CA ILE A 108 -18.16 8.76 1.27
C ILE A 108 -18.53 7.57 0.37
N ILE A 109 -17.57 7.14 -0.44
CA ILE A 109 -17.63 5.92 -1.27
C ILE A 109 -16.64 4.92 -0.67
N PHE A 110 -17.13 3.76 -0.28
CA PHE A 110 -16.33 2.68 0.30
C PHE A 110 -16.01 1.63 -0.77
N ARG A 111 -14.72 1.35 -0.96
CA ARG A 111 -14.18 0.26 -1.78
C ARG A 111 -13.26 -0.60 -0.92
N LEU A 112 -13.88 -1.53 -0.20
CA LEU A 112 -13.21 -2.28 0.87
C LEU A 112 -13.02 -3.74 0.47
N ASN A 113 -11.76 -4.19 0.43
CA ASN A 113 -11.41 -5.60 0.24
C ASN A 113 -11.64 -6.40 1.53
N ASP A 114 -11.25 -5.84 2.68
CA ASP A 114 -11.56 -6.45 3.97
C ASP A 114 -12.82 -5.81 4.55
N LYS A 115 -13.99 -6.35 4.19
CA LYS A 115 -15.28 -5.80 4.64
C LYS A 115 -15.56 -6.13 6.10
N LYS A 116 -14.92 -7.16 6.63
CA LYS A 116 -15.13 -7.61 8.01
C LYS A 116 -14.12 -6.88 8.87
N ARG A 117 -14.58 -6.24 9.95
CA ARG A 117 -13.73 -5.58 10.97
C ARG A 117 -13.18 -4.21 10.57
N VAL A 118 -13.80 -3.53 9.62
CA VAL A 118 -13.54 -2.12 9.37
C VAL A 118 -14.59 -1.25 10.04
N PHE A 119 -14.11 -0.24 10.73
CA PHE A 119 -14.90 0.72 11.47
C PHE A 119 -14.60 2.14 11.01
N ILE A 120 -15.55 3.05 11.22
CA ILE A 120 -15.41 4.47 10.93
C ILE A 120 -15.91 5.30 12.10
N ASP A 121 -15.20 6.38 12.39
CA ASP A 121 -15.65 7.46 13.26
C ASP A 121 -15.49 8.79 12.52
N ILE A 122 -16.57 9.57 12.49
CA ILE A 122 -16.63 10.85 11.79
C ILE A 122 -16.55 11.93 12.85
N ASP A 123 -15.68 12.93 12.66
CA ASP A 123 -15.46 14.05 13.59
C ASP A 123 -14.94 13.65 14.98
N ASN A 124 -14.23 12.53 15.10
CA ASN A 124 -13.58 12.12 16.36
C ASN A 124 -14.58 12.07 17.53
N ASN A 125 -15.77 11.51 17.30
CA ASN A 125 -16.78 11.34 18.36
C ASN A 125 -16.42 10.19 19.33
N GLN A 126 -15.27 9.54 19.13
CA GLN A 126 -14.75 8.39 19.90
C GLN A 126 -15.65 7.14 19.84
N LYS A 127 -16.68 7.18 19.00
CA LYS A 127 -17.61 6.09 18.77
C LYS A 127 -17.40 5.53 17.38
N PHE A 128 -16.70 4.40 17.29
CA PHE A 128 -16.45 3.76 16.01
C PHE A 128 -17.64 2.90 15.62
N GLN A 129 -18.17 3.19 14.44
CA GLN A 129 -19.27 2.47 13.83
C GLN A 129 -18.73 1.40 12.87
N PRO A 130 -19.17 0.14 12.96
CA PRO A 130 -18.87 -0.85 11.92
C PRO A 130 -19.40 -0.35 10.56
N ILE A 131 -18.60 -0.47 9.50
CA ILE A 131 -19.11 -0.11 8.16
C ILE A 131 -20.15 -1.14 7.70
N PHE A 132 -19.90 -2.41 7.99
CA PHE A 132 -20.72 -3.55 7.56
C PHE A 132 -21.09 -4.43 8.76
N ASN A 133 -22.25 -5.10 8.72
CA ASN A 133 -22.60 -6.12 9.71
C ASN A 133 -21.71 -7.37 9.59
N SER A 134 -21.42 -8.03 10.71
CA SER A 134 -20.44 -9.14 10.80
C SER A 134 -20.75 -10.36 9.91
N ASN A 135 -22.02 -10.55 9.55
CA ASN A 135 -22.52 -11.77 8.93
C ASN A 135 -22.81 -11.63 7.43
N ALA A 136 -22.51 -10.49 6.81
CA ALA A 136 -22.81 -10.28 5.41
C ALA A 136 -21.59 -10.54 4.52
N ASN A 137 -21.62 -11.64 3.78
CA ASN A 137 -20.69 -11.98 2.70
C ASN A 137 -21.22 -11.55 1.32
N CYS A 138 -22.47 -11.08 1.23
CA CYS A 138 -23.14 -10.72 -0.02
C CYS A 138 -23.01 -9.23 -0.40
N PHE A 139 -22.18 -8.47 0.30
CA PHE A 139 -21.94 -7.07 -0.07
C PHE A 139 -21.20 -6.99 -1.40
N GLY A 140 -21.68 -6.13 -2.31
CA GLY A 140 -21.03 -5.79 -3.57
C GLY A 140 -19.74 -4.95 -3.38
N PRO A 141 -19.14 -4.45 -4.47
CA PRO A 141 -17.85 -3.75 -4.40
C PRO A 141 -17.97 -2.27 -3.99
N ASN A 142 -19.13 -1.62 -4.15
CA ASN A 142 -19.27 -0.18 -3.96
C ASN A 142 -20.45 0.15 -3.04
N TYR A 143 -20.17 0.86 -1.94
CA TYR A 143 -21.18 1.41 -1.04
C TYR A 143 -20.95 2.89 -0.84
N SER A 144 -22.00 3.67 -0.62
CA SER A 144 -21.84 5.08 -0.32
C SER A 144 -22.84 5.59 0.70
N VAL A 145 -22.41 6.56 1.50
CA VAL A 145 -23.23 7.24 2.49
C VAL A 145 -23.03 8.76 2.38
N ASP A 146 -24.11 9.50 2.57
CA ASP A 146 -24.05 10.96 2.72
C ASP A 146 -23.86 11.32 4.19
N ILE A 147 -22.90 12.20 4.47
CA ILE A 147 -22.61 12.72 5.80
C ILE A 147 -22.78 14.25 5.82
N LYS A 148 -22.79 14.83 7.04
CA LYS A 148 -22.88 16.28 7.22
C LYS A 148 -21.68 16.97 6.56
N LYS A 149 -21.93 18.08 5.84
CA LYS A 149 -20.87 18.86 5.19
C LYS A 149 -19.85 19.43 6.19
N SER A 150 -20.25 19.63 7.44
CA SER A 150 -19.38 20.12 8.51
C SER A 150 -18.32 19.12 8.97
N ALA A 151 -18.37 17.86 8.51
CA ALA A 151 -17.42 16.87 8.97
C ALA A 151 -16.00 17.20 8.51
N THR A 152 -15.06 17.35 9.43
CA THR A 152 -13.68 17.80 9.17
C THR A 152 -12.66 16.68 9.23
N SER A 153 -12.99 15.56 9.87
CA SER A 153 -12.09 14.41 9.98
C SER A 153 -12.83 13.07 9.87
N ILE A 154 -12.08 12.07 9.42
CA ILE A 154 -12.50 10.67 9.42
C ILE A 154 -11.40 9.86 10.10
N ARG A 155 -11.80 8.99 11.02
CA ARG A 155 -10.96 7.93 11.57
C ARG A 155 -11.44 6.59 11.07
N LEU A 156 -10.50 5.78 10.60
CA LEU A 156 -10.72 4.42 10.16
C LEU A 156 -10.08 3.46 11.14
N GLY A 157 -10.84 2.46 11.53
CA GLY A 157 -10.43 1.41 12.45
C GLY A 157 -10.37 0.07 11.76
N LYS A 158 -9.33 -0.73 12.01
CA LYS A 158 -9.28 -2.15 11.63
C LYS A 158 -8.96 -3.01 12.85
N ALA A 159 -9.77 -4.03 13.10
CA ALA A 159 -9.48 -4.99 14.18
C ALA A 159 -8.55 -6.10 13.68
N GLU A 160 -7.57 -6.48 14.48
CA GLU A 160 -6.62 -7.54 14.13
C GLU A 160 -7.28 -8.93 14.15
N ALA A 161 -6.87 -9.81 13.23
CA ALA A 161 -7.47 -11.13 13.03
C ALA A 161 -7.28 -12.11 14.19
N LYS A 162 -6.21 -11.95 14.97
CA LYS A 162 -5.78 -12.95 15.96
C LYS A 162 -6.53 -12.86 17.30
N THR A 163 -7.28 -11.78 17.50
CA THR A 163 -7.71 -11.34 18.83
C THR A 163 -9.19 -11.58 19.12
N LEU A 164 -10.06 -11.90 18.17
CA LEU A 164 -11.52 -12.01 18.45
C LEU A 164 -11.96 -13.28 19.22
N LYS A 165 -11.17 -13.78 20.17
CA LYS A 165 -11.52 -14.90 21.07
C LYS A 165 -12.17 -14.44 22.37
N THR A 166 -11.96 -13.19 22.81
CA THR A 166 -12.55 -12.66 24.05
C THR A 166 -13.17 -11.28 23.85
N SER A 167 -14.14 -10.90 24.69
CA SER A 167 -14.81 -9.60 24.64
C SER A 167 -13.88 -8.41 24.91
N LYS A 168 -12.76 -8.61 25.62
CA LYS A 168 -11.74 -7.57 25.84
C LYS A 168 -10.91 -7.28 24.59
N ASP A 169 -10.68 -8.30 23.78
CA ASP A 169 -9.89 -8.19 22.56
C ASP A 169 -10.69 -7.58 21.39
N GLN A 170 -12.02 -7.55 21.50
CA GLN A 170 -12.92 -6.94 20.51
C GLN A 170 -12.80 -5.40 20.43
N ASN A 171 -12.17 -4.78 21.43
CA ASN A 171 -12.07 -3.33 21.53
C ASN A 171 -10.67 -2.80 21.15
N ASN A 172 -9.76 -3.65 20.68
CA ASN A 172 -8.47 -3.19 20.17
C ASN A 172 -8.53 -3.09 18.64
N ILE A 173 -8.44 -1.86 18.15
CA ILE A 173 -8.31 -1.56 16.72
C ILE A 173 -7.05 -0.74 16.48
N ARG A 174 -6.49 -0.93 15.30
CA ARG A 174 -5.56 0.02 14.71
C ARG A 174 -6.35 1.17 14.11
N VAL A 175 -5.93 2.40 14.39
CA VAL A 175 -6.66 3.62 13.99
C VAL A 175 -5.82 4.50 13.07
N PHE A 176 -6.46 4.95 12.00
CA PHE A 176 -5.91 5.85 10.98
C PHE A 176 -6.77 7.11 10.91
N GLU A 177 -6.18 8.30 11.12
CA GLU A 177 -6.92 9.57 11.06
C GLU A 177 -6.57 10.38 9.82
N TYR A 178 -7.60 10.93 9.19
CA TYR A 178 -7.51 11.78 8.01
C TYR A 178 -8.24 13.09 8.25
N LYS A 179 -7.59 14.21 7.92
CA LYS A 179 -8.22 15.54 7.88
C LYS A 179 -8.74 15.78 6.47
N ILE A 180 -10.02 16.08 6.35
CA ILE A 180 -10.64 16.34 5.06
C ILE A 180 -10.61 17.84 4.78
N PRO A 181 -10.13 18.30 3.61
CA PRO A 181 -10.24 19.70 3.21
C PRO A 181 -11.69 20.21 3.28
N GLU A 182 -11.88 21.48 3.63
CA GLU A 182 -13.22 22.05 3.89
C GLU A 182 -14.10 22.03 2.63
N GLU A 183 -13.47 22.32 1.50
CA GLU A 183 -14.04 22.41 0.18
C GLU A 183 -14.30 21.04 -0.48
N HIS A 184 -13.71 19.97 0.06
CA HIS A 184 -13.89 18.61 -0.45
C HIS A 184 -15.19 17.97 0.07
N ASN A 185 -15.92 17.35 -0.85
CA ASN A 185 -17.26 16.79 -0.58
C ASN A 185 -17.55 15.45 -1.27
N ASP A 186 -16.58 14.90 -2.00
CA ASP A 186 -16.60 13.53 -2.49
C ASP A 186 -15.35 12.84 -1.97
N ILE A 187 -15.53 11.75 -1.23
CA ILE A 187 -14.47 11.05 -0.50
C ILE A 187 -14.52 9.59 -0.92
N ILE A 188 -13.38 9.01 -1.26
CA ILE A 188 -13.24 7.57 -1.48
C ILE A 188 -12.39 7.01 -0.35
N ILE A 189 -12.87 5.93 0.25
CA ILE A 189 -12.14 5.17 1.26
C ILE A 189 -11.88 3.79 0.70
N MET A 190 -10.60 3.44 0.64
CA MET A 190 -10.15 2.14 0.17
C MET A 190 -9.35 1.46 1.26
N ASN A 191 -9.46 0.15 1.31
CA ASN A 191 -8.57 -0.67 2.13
C ASN A 191 -8.04 -1.84 1.33
N LEU A 192 -6.79 -2.19 1.62
CA LEU A 192 -6.18 -3.37 1.06
C LEU A 192 -6.29 -4.57 2.00
N SER A 193 -6.10 -5.76 1.42
CA SER A 193 -5.83 -6.96 2.21
C SER A 193 -4.46 -6.84 2.89
N GLU A 194 -4.27 -7.65 3.93
CA GLU A 194 -3.00 -7.70 4.67
C GLU A 194 -1.80 -8.07 3.78
N GLU A 195 -2.02 -8.73 2.66
CA GLU A 195 -0.98 -9.13 1.69
C GLU A 195 -0.24 -7.94 1.07
N TYR A 196 -0.94 -6.82 0.86
CA TYR A 196 -0.36 -5.59 0.33
C TYR A 196 0.06 -4.62 1.44
N SER A 197 -0.64 -4.67 2.58
CA SER A 197 -0.43 -3.74 3.69
C SER A 197 0.49 -4.26 4.79
N THR A 198 1.13 -5.42 4.60
CA THR A 198 2.13 -5.97 5.53
C THR A 198 3.42 -6.21 4.78
N SER A 199 4.53 -5.73 5.35
CA SER A 199 5.84 -6.03 4.77
C SER A 199 6.20 -7.49 5.04
N ASN A 200 6.44 -8.23 3.96
CA ASN A 200 6.94 -9.60 4.02
C ASN A 200 8.45 -9.58 3.82
N GLU A 201 9.15 -10.39 4.59
CA GLU A 201 10.59 -10.53 4.48
C GLU A 201 10.93 -11.98 4.12
N PHE A 202 11.86 -12.15 3.17
CA PHE A 202 12.46 -13.44 2.88
C PHE A 202 13.97 -13.26 2.68
N LYS A 203 14.72 -14.34 2.84
CA LYS A 203 16.18 -14.31 2.75
C LYS A 203 16.71 -15.34 1.79
N ALA A 204 17.87 -15.06 1.21
CA ALA A 204 18.63 -16.00 0.40
C ALA A 204 20.09 -16.03 0.84
N VAL A 205 20.71 -17.21 0.84
CA VAL A 205 22.14 -17.33 1.11
C VAL A 205 22.91 -17.23 -0.21
N LEU A 206 23.87 -16.32 -0.29
CA LEU A 206 24.79 -16.15 -1.41
C LEU A 206 25.99 -17.10 -1.26
N LYS A 207 26.08 -18.10 -2.14
CA LYS A 207 27.23 -19.02 -2.18
C LYS A 207 27.60 -19.30 -3.63
N ASN A 208 28.89 -19.20 -3.95
CA ASN A 208 29.41 -19.45 -5.31
C ASN A 208 28.67 -18.65 -6.41
N LYS A 209 28.30 -17.38 -6.12
CA LYS A 209 27.50 -16.50 -7.02
C LYS A 209 26.07 -17.01 -7.33
N GLN A 210 25.56 -17.95 -6.53
CA GLN A 210 24.20 -18.44 -6.61
C GLN A 210 23.42 -18.04 -5.35
N LEU A 211 22.11 -17.84 -5.49
CA LEU A 211 21.20 -17.56 -4.38
C LEU A 211 20.47 -18.83 -3.96
N PHE A 212 20.53 -19.14 -2.67
CA PHE A 212 19.84 -20.28 -2.05
C PHE A 212 18.65 -19.75 -1.24
N LEU A 213 17.43 -19.85 -1.79
CA LEU A 213 16.17 -19.40 -1.17
C LEU A 213 15.57 -20.49 -0.28
N GLY A 214 16.15 -20.70 0.90
CA GLY A 214 15.76 -21.75 1.85
C GLY A 214 16.78 -22.88 1.95
N GLU A 215 16.66 -23.67 3.02
CA GLU A 215 17.65 -24.70 3.41
C GLU A 215 17.80 -25.81 2.36
N ASP A 216 16.71 -26.24 1.73
CA ASP A 216 16.69 -27.31 0.72
C ASP A 216 16.72 -26.80 -0.74
N SER A 217 16.99 -25.51 -0.95
CA SER A 217 16.94 -24.93 -2.28
C SER A 217 18.11 -25.39 -3.16
N ARG A 218 17.82 -25.75 -4.41
CA ARG A 218 18.85 -25.88 -5.45
C ARG A 218 19.25 -24.45 -5.82
N GLY A 219 20.46 -24.02 -5.44
CA GLY A 219 20.93 -22.66 -5.65
C GLY A 219 20.65 -22.13 -7.06
N VAL A 220 20.15 -20.89 -7.13
CA VAL A 220 19.72 -20.25 -8.38
C VAL A 220 20.85 -19.39 -8.93
N SER A 221 21.27 -19.67 -10.15
CA SER A 221 22.32 -18.92 -10.83
C SER A 221 21.84 -17.56 -11.30
N LYS A 222 22.69 -16.55 -11.13
CA LYS A 222 22.50 -15.20 -11.65
C LYS A 222 22.61 -15.19 -13.18
N LYS A 223 21.66 -14.54 -13.84
CA LYS A 223 21.75 -14.13 -15.24
C LYS A 223 21.94 -12.62 -15.31
N GLU A 224 22.80 -12.15 -16.20
CA GLU A 224 22.98 -10.71 -16.41
C GLU A 224 21.74 -10.10 -17.08
N PHE A 225 21.42 -8.83 -16.80
CA PHE A 225 20.28 -8.15 -17.43
C PHE A 225 20.37 -8.11 -18.96
N SER A 226 21.59 -8.12 -19.52
CA SER A 226 21.81 -8.20 -20.97
C SER A 226 21.33 -9.51 -21.60
N SER A 227 21.01 -10.53 -20.80
CA SER A 227 20.45 -11.80 -21.27
C SER A 227 18.92 -11.76 -21.46
N ILE A 228 18.27 -10.68 -21.04
CA ILE A 228 16.84 -10.43 -21.24
C ILE A 228 16.64 -9.14 -22.05
N LYS A 229 15.46 -8.94 -22.62
CA LYS A 229 15.18 -7.76 -23.45
C LYS A 229 15.19 -6.51 -22.56
N ASN A 230 15.85 -5.44 -23.00
CA ASN A 230 15.91 -4.18 -22.26
C ASN A 230 14.51 -3.63 -21.93
N GLU A 231 13.56 -3.74 -22.85
CA GLU A 231 12.17 -3.32 -22.63
C GLU A 231 11.53 -4.01 -21.41
N GLU A 232 11.82 -5.29 -21.20
CA GLU A 232 11.31 -6.05 -20.05
C GLU A 232 11.97 -5.58 -18.75
N VAL A 233 13.29 -5.35 -18.77
CA VAL A 233 14.02 -4.80 -17.61
C VAL A 233 13.47 -3.43 -17.23
N ASP A 234 13.29 -2.55 -18.21
CA ASP A 234 12.80 -1.19 -18.01
C ASP A 234 11.35 -1.20 -17.51
N TYR A 235 10.51 -2.07 -18.05
CA TYR A 235 9.15 -2.30 -17.56
C TYR A 235 9.14 -2.73 -16.10
N ILE A 236 9.86 -3.80 -15.72
CA ILE A 236 9.90 -4.28 -14.33
C ILE A 236 10.50 -3.24 -13.38
N LYS A 237 11.56 -2.55 -13.82
CA LYS A 237 12.19 -1.49 -13.03
C LYS A 237 11.24 -0.30 -12.84
N SER A 238 10.40 0.01 -13.83
CA SER A 238 9.37 1.05 -13.68
C SER A 238 8.32 0.65 -12.63
N TYR A 239 7.92 -0.62 -12.58
CA TYR A 239 7.00 -1.15 -11.56
C TYR A 239 7.53 -1.02 -10.13
N CYS A 240 8.85 -1.13 -9.94
CA CYS A 240 9.48 -0.93 -8.63
C CYS A 240 9.32 0.50 -8.08
N LYS A 241 8.94 1.46 -8.93
CA LYS A 241 8.77 2.88 -8.58
C LYS A 241 7.32 3.31 -8.48
N VAL A 242 6.39 2.48 -8.95
CA VAL A 242 4.96 2.82 -8.97
C VAL A 242 4.33 2.37 -7.66
N SER A 243 3.75 3.33 -6.93
CA SER A 243 2.82 3.06 -5.84
C SER A 243 1.50 2.56 -6.42
N LEU A 244 0.90 1.54 -5.81
CA LEU A 244 -0.45 1.08 -6.20
C LEU A 244 -1.48 2.20 -6.07
N PHE A 245 -1.23 3.14 -5.14
CA PHE A 245 -2.07 4.30 -4.90
C PHE A 245 -1.34 5.59 -5.28
N PRO A 246 -1.63 6.15 -6.47
CA PRO A 246 -1.02 7.41 -6.90
C PRO A 246 -1.48 8.58 -6.02
N GLU A 247 -0.71 9.66 -5.96
CA GLU A 247 -1.10 10.87 -5.22
C GLU A 247 -2.35 11.54 -5.82
N ILE A 248 -2.52 11.42 -7.13
CA ILE A 248 -3.70 11.86 -7.87
C ILE A 248 -4.34 10.65 -8.54
N LEU A 249 -5.61 10.40 -8.23
CA LEU A 249 -6.40 9.32 -8.81
C LEU A 249 -7.24 9.87 -9.96
N GLU A 250 -6.78 9.64 -11.18
CA GLU A 250 -7.40 10.13 -12.41
C GLU A 250 -8.37 9.12 -13.03
N TYR A 251 -9.25 9.61 -13.90
CA TYR A 251 -10.15 8.76 -14.66
C TYR A 251 -9.37 7.75 -15.52
N GLY A 252 -9.84 6.50 -15.55
CA GLY A 252 -9.17 5.39 -16.21
C GLY A 252 -8.28 4.55 -15.29
N HIS A 253 -7.95 5.04 -14.10
CA HIS A 253 -7.31 4.21 -13.06
C HIS A 253 -8.29 3.14 -12.56
N GLU A 254 -7.81 1.93 -12.25
CA GLU A 254 -8.67 0.81 -11.81
C GLU A 254 -9.48 1.14 -10.54
N PHE A 255 -8.87 1.92 -9.64
CA PHE A 255 -9.49 2.39 -8.40
C PHE A 255 -10.39 3.63 -8.57
N PHE A 256 -10.48 4.23 -9.75
CA PHE A 256 -11.37 5.37 -9.99
C PHE A 256 -12.85 4.93 -9.94
N PRO A 257 -13.74 5.67 -9.25
CA PRO A 257 -15.16 5.35 -9.22
C PRO A 257 -15.80 5.69 -10.56
N ILE A 258 -16.26 4.67 -11.28
CA ILE A 258 -17.04 4.86 -12.51
C ILE A 258 -18.49 5.13 -12.12
N PRO A 259 -19.10 6.24 -12.57
CA PRO A 259 -20.52 6.50 -12.32
C PRO A 259 -21.37 5.46 -13.05
N ASN A 260 -22.36 4.89 -12.37
CA ASN A 260 -23.30 3.91 -12.96
C ASN A 260 -24.45 4.57 -13.76
N GLU A 261 -24.36 5.86 -14.06
CA GLU A 261 -25.45 6.63 -14.68
C GLU A 261 -25.23 6.79 -16.19
N GLU A 262 -26.31 6.70 -16.98
CA GLU A 262 -26.26 6.89 -18.44
C GLU A 262 -25.87 8.32 -18.85
N LYS A 263 -26.02 9.30 -17.95
CA LYS A 263 -25.62 10.69 -18.16
C LYS A 263 -24.55 11.06 -17.14
N HIS A 264 -23.34 11.33 -17.63
CA HIS A 264 -22.23 11.76 -16.79
C HIS A 264 -22.17 13.28 -16.67
N ASN A 265 -21.92 13.76 -15.46
CA ASN A 265 -21.56 15.15 -15.20
C ASN A 265 -20.05 15.31 -15.45
N PRO A 266 -19.56 16.38 -16.12
CA PRO A 266 -18.13 16.67 -16.19
C PRO A 266 -17.38 16.57 -14.84
N ASP A 267 -18.05 16.94 -13.73
CA ASP A 267 -17.48 16.85 -12.38
C ASP A 267 -17.19 15.38 -11.94
N ASP A 268 -17.81 14.38 -12.58
CA ASP A 268 -17.56 12.96 -12.31
C ASP A 268 -16.13 12.56 -12.67
N PHE A 269 -15.55 13.18 -13.70
CA PHE A 269 -14.21 12.87 -14.22
C PHE A 269 -13.09 13.70 -13.58
N ILE A 270 -13.42 14.63 -12.68
CA ILE A 270 -12.42 15.35 -11.89
C ILE A 270 -11.64 14.34 -11.05
N ALA A 271 -10.31 14.43 -11.13
CA ALA A 271 -9.38 13.60 -10.39
C ALA A 271 -9.54 13.78 -8.88
N PHE A 272 -9.26 12.73 -8.12
CA PHE A 272 -9.23 12.81 -6.67
C PHE A 272 -7.80 13.00 -6.17
N GLN A 273 -7.65 13.77 -5.10
CA GLN A 273 -6.38 13.93 -4.40
C GLN A 273 -6.32 13.01 -3.20
N LYS A 274 -5.20 12.32 -3.02
CA LYS A 274 -4.92 11.50 -1.85
C LYS A 274 -4.79 12.37 -0.61
N ILE A 275 -5.39 11.94 0.49
CA ILE A 275 -5.30 12.58 1.79
C ILE A 275 -4.25 11.84 2.62
N ASN A 276 -3.27 12.59 3.13
CA ASN A 276 -2.25 12.04 4.01
C ASN A 276 -2.84 11.64 5.37
N ILE A 277 -2.35 10.51 5.89
CA ILE A 277 -2.63 10.05 7.25
C ILE A 277 -2.00 11.04 8.23
N THR A 278 -2.78 11.49 9.21
CA THR A 278 -2.34 12.42 10.27
C THR A 278 -2.10 11.74 11.61
N LEU A 279 -2.66 10.55 11.81
CA LEU A 279 -2.43 9.71 12.97
C LEU A 279 -2.46 8.24 12.57
N ASN A 280 -1.51 7.46 13.08
CA ASN A 280 -1.50 6.00 13.00
C ASN A 280 -1.22 5.46 14.41
N LYS A 281 -2.18 4.77 15.01
CA LYS A 281 -2.05 4.16 16.35
C LYS A 281 -2.40 2.68 16.30
N ASP A 282 -1.49 1.83 16.75
CA ASP A 282 -1.63 0.38 16.66
C ASP A 282 -2.65 -0.20 17.65
N VAL A 283 -2.79 0.41 18.84
CA VAL A 283 -3.77 -0.03 19.84
C VAL A 283 -4.58 1.17 20.32
N PHE A 284 -5.86 1.16 19.98
CA PHE A 284 -6.83 2.14 20.47
C PHE A 284 -8.04 1.41 21.04
N ASN A 285 -8.34 1.67 22.32
CA ASN A 285 -9.56 1.22 22.95
C ASN A 285 -10.70 2.18 22.57
N PHE A 286 -11.83 1.64 22.14
CA PHE A 286 -12.92 2.45 21.60
C PHE A 286 -14.29 1.97 22.04
N ASP A 287 -15.25 2.90 22.00
CA ASP A 287 -16.66 2.57 22.14
C ASP A 287 -17.22 2.14 20.79
N LYS A 288 -17.51 0.86 20.67
CA LYS A 288 -18.09 0.28 19.46
C LYS A 288 -19.59 0.60 19.40
N SER A 289 -20.04 1.19 18.28
CA SER A 289 -21.47 1.23 17.96
C SER A 289 -21.96 -0.16 17.57
N GLU A 290 -23.14 -0.57 18.04
CA GLU A 290 -23.76 -1.83 17.63
C GLU A 290 -24.36 -1.74 16.22
N GLU A 291 -24.83 -0.56 15.82
CA GLU A 291 -25.47 -0.35 14.52
C GLU A 291 -24.42 -0.14 13.42
N PRO A 292 -24.35 -1.00 12.40
CA PRO A 292 -23.46 -0.80 11.26
C PRO A 292 -23.98 0.27 10.29
N LEU A 293 -23.11 0.89 9.49
CA LEU A 293 -23.53 1.83 8.44
C LEU A 293 -24.38 1.15 7.37
N PHE A 294 -24.01 -0.07 6.98
CA PHE A 294 -24.72 -0.86 6.00
C PHE A 294 -25.08 -2.23 6.60
N THR A 295 -26.34 -2.62 6.41
CA THR A 295 -26.86 -3.92 6.83
C THR A 295 -27.32 -4.69 5.60
N ALA A 296 -26.90 -5.95 5.49
CA ALA A 296 -27.48 -6.90 4.55
C ALA A 296 -27.79 -8.21 5.26
N ASN A 297 -28.91 -8.82 4.88
CA ASN A 297 -29.27 -10.19 5.25
C ASN A 297 -29.02 -11.06 4.02
N CYS A 298 -27.98 -11.89 4.09
CA CYS A 298 -27.66 -12.81 3.00
C CYS A 298 -28.37 -14.13 3.30
N ASP A 299 -29.22 -14.59 2.39
CA ASP A 299 -29.72 -15.96 2.44
C ASP A 299 -28.52 -16.92 2.32
N LYS A 300 -28.45 -17.90 3.21
CA LYS A 300 -27.37 -18.90 3.24
C LYS A 300 -27.56 -19.95 2.16
#